data_AF-A0A939WGI6-F1
#
_entry.id   AF-A0A939WGI6-F1
#
_cell.length_a   1.000
_cell.length_b   1.000
_cell.length_c   1.000
_cell.angle_alpha   90.00
_cell.angle_beta   90.00
_cell.angle_gamma   90.00
#
_symmetry.space_group_name_H-M   'P 1'
#
loop_
_entity.id
_entity.type
_entity.pdbx_description
1 polymer ?
#
loop_
_entity_poly.entity_id
_entity_poly.type
_entity_poly.pdbx_seq_one_letter_code
_entity_poly.pdbx_strand_id
1 'polypeptide(L)'
;MKRFLTVGLIVCLLSVFTSCLSTGGASSSADSVDVSGLSLGDRKLISGVYNFATEKSDSWTIYDPYFVSIDVTNEKYVFTASFVVGNIVGLTRYDFTCTVTKQGDDFKIDLTDMSSYACDRDLKKVKAGSSYKASEKVAAEYAKQMKAEILLRITNWSDDEYTQNLNKAVTSPIILNCIANNSALVFKKFISDYEIIGRTISLQMNITSVDEDNKHEEFSYYVTGKTLRGYKIDDLGIKFPQYSSVFVYTNNDNVISLTPAETLDGIMAGGTSGSVYEVNGTIKDVRRSDTGGVSVIEIYE
;
A
#
# COMPACT_ATOMS: atom_id res chain seq x y z
N MET A 1 -31.97 -69.77 12.15
CA MET A 1 -31.66 -68.92 13.33
C MET A 1 -31.93 -67.49 12.90
N LYS A 2 -33.00 -66.83 13.37
CA LYS A 2 -33.01 -65.94 14.56
C LYS A 2 -31.72 -65.07 14.59
N ARG A 3 -31.74 -63.73 14.59
CA ARG A 3 -32.79 -62.74 14.90
C ARG A 3 -32.22 -61.31 14.67
N PHE A 4 -33.10 -60.40 14.23
CA PHE A 4 -33.28 -58.99 14.67
C PHE A 4 -32.18 -57.95 14.43
N LEU A 5 -32.44 -56.64 14.24
CA LEU A 5 -33.62 -55.75 14.36
C LEU A 5 -33.27 -54.50 13.49
N THR A 6 -34.10 -53.98 12.57
CA THR A 6 -35.13 -52.91 12.74
C THR A 6 -34.56 -51.61 13.36
N VAL A 7 -34.82 -50.35 12.98
CA VAL A 7 -35.89 -49.51 12.36
C VAL A 7 -35.14 -48.21 11.93
N GLY A 8 -35.30 -47.54 10.77
CA GLY A 8 -36.43 -46.74 10.29
C GLY A 8 -36.42 -45.28 10.83
N LEU A 9 -36.43 -44.27 9.94
CA LEU A 9 -37.24 -43.01 9.98
C LEU A 9 -36.75 -42.03 8.90
N ILE A 10 -37.53 -41.74 7.85
CA ILE A 10 -38.55 -40.68 7.69
C ILE A 10 -37.98 -39.29 7.34
N VAL A 11 -38.44 -38.85 6.17
CA VAL A 11 -38.40 -37.54 5.52
C VAL A 11 -39.26 -36.51 6.27
N CYS A 12 -38.79 -35.25 6.40
CA CYS A 12 -39.53 -34.00 6.15
C CYS A 12 -38.68 -32.79 6.65
N LEU A 13 -38.31 -31.80 5.83
CA LEU A 13 -39.09 -30.65 5.32
C LEU A 13 -39.12 -29.45 6.31
N LEU A 14 -38.93 -28.26 5.73
CA LEU A 14 -39.22 -26.89 6.19
C LEU A 14 -38.13 -26.02 6.85
N SER A 15 -37.81 -24.99 6.06
CA SER A 15 -37.64 -23.56 6.37
C SER A 15 -38.15 -22.99 7.70
N VAL A 16 -37.51 -21.86 8.05
CA VAL A 16 -37.87 -20.80 9.01
C VAL A 16 -37.38 -21.02 10.44
N PHE A 17 -36.33 -20.29 10.82
CA PHE A 17 -36.24 -19.67 12.15
C PHE A 17 -35.50 -18.33 12.06
N THR A 18 -36.28 -17.27 12.11
CA THR A 18 -35.89 -15.95 12.59
C THR A 18 -36.09 -15.90 14.12
N SER A 19 -35.19 -15.16 14.77
CA SER A 19 -35.27 -14.50 16.10
C SER A 19 -35.07 -15.27 17.42
N CYS A 20 -34.00 -14.82 18.11
CA CYS A 20 -33.74 -14.64 19.55
C CYS A 20 -33.41 -15.92 20.37
N LEU A 21 -32.27 -16.05 21.07
CA LEU A 21 -31.71 -15.13 22.06
C LEU A 21 -30.22 -15.43 22.36
N SER A 22 -29.57 -14.38 22.87
CA SER A 22 -28.16 -14.21 23.21
C SER A 22 -27.62 -15.11 24.32
N THR A 23 -26.33 -15.49 24.24
CA THR A 23 -25.30 -15.05 25.19
C THR A 23 -23.89 -15.42 24.67
N GLY A 24 -23.03 -14.39 24.53
CA GLY A 24 -21.57 -14.51 24.60
C GLY A 24 -20.81 -14.99 23.36
N GLY A 25 -20.21 -14.06 22.61
CA GLY A 25 -19.15 -14.38 21.65
C GLY A 25 -18.96 -13.32 20.57
N ALA A 26 -18.19 -12.27 20.88
CA ALA A 26 -17.63 -11.24 20.01
C ALA A 26 -18.14 -11.18 18.56
N SER A 27 -19.22 -10.44 18.35
CA SER A 27 -19.55 -9.86 17.06
C SER A 27 -18.57 -8.71 16.77
N SER A 28 -17.71 -8.85 15.77
CA SER A 28 -17.19 -7.69 15.06
C SER A 28 -18.27 -7.19 14.10
N SER A 29 -19.33 -6.60 14.65
CA SER A 29 -20.11 -5.62 13.91
C SER A 29 -19.16 -4.45 13.71
N ALA A 30 -18.57 -4.33 12.51
CA ALA A 30 -18.14 -3.03 12.05
C ALA A 30 -19.41 -2.18 12.04
N ASP A 31 -19.54 -1.26 13.01
CA ASP A 31 -20.55 -0.21 12.93
C ASP A 31 -20.44 0.39 11.52
N SER A 32 -21.56 0.40 10.80
CA SER A 32 -21.61 1.10 9.53
C SER A 32 -21.33 2.57 9.82
N VAL A 33 -20.09 3.01 9.57
CA VAL A 33 -19.70 4.41 9.74
C VAL A 33 -20.59 5.21 8.79
N ASP A 34 -21.51 5.98 9.37
CA ASP A 34 -22.34 6.90 8.62
C ASP A 34 -21.46 8.03 8.11
N VAL A 35 -21.08 7.93 6.84
CA VAL A 35 -20.30 8.95 6.13
C VAL A 35 -21.20 9.93 5.38
N SER A 36 -22.51 9.90 5.61
CA SER A 36 -23.42 10.87 5.00
C SER A 36 -23.11 12.29 5.52
N GLY A 37 -22.62 13.14 4.63
CA GLY A 37 -22.21 14.51 4.94
C GLY A 37 -20.71 14.77 5.00
N LEU A 38 -19.87 13.74 4.91
CA LEU A 38 -18.42 13.92 4.73
C LEU A 38 -18.11 14.25 3.26
N SER A 39 -17.24 15.23 3.02
CA SER A 39 -16.79 15.66 1.68
C SER A 39 -15.27 15.80 1.67
N LEU A 40 -14.66 15.58 0.50
CA LEU A 40 -13.24 15.82 0.29
C LEU A 40 -12.86 17.31 0.43
N GLY A 41 -13.79 18.23 0.18
CA GLY A 41 -13.47 19.65 0.00
C GLY A 41 -12.34 19.85 -1.02
N ASP A 42 -11.38 20.73 -0.70
CA ASP A 42 -10.21 21.00 -1.55
C ASP A 42 -9.06 19.98 -1.37
N ARG A 43 -9.23 18.97 -0.50
CA ARG A 43 -8.19 17.99 -0.19
C ARG A 43 -7.98 17.03 -1.37
N LYS A 44 -6.72 16.77 -1.72
CA LYS A 44 -6.32 15.90 -2.83
C LYS A 44 -6.51 14.44 -2.47
N LEU A 45 -7.10 13.68 -3.38
CA LEU A 45 -7.44 12.28 -3.13
C LEU A 45 -6.20 11.38 -3.01
N ILE A 46 -5.07 11.80 -3.62
CA ILE A 46 -3.81 11.05 -3.56
C ILE A 46 -3.33 10.80 -2.13
N SER A 47 -3.55 11.75 -1.20
CA SER A 47 -3.08 11.61 0.18
C SER A 47 -3.84 10.53 0.92
N GLY A 48 -5.18 10.52 0.81
CA GLY A 48 -6.00 9.49 1.46
C GLY A 48 -5.88 8.12 0.81
N VAL A 49 -5.77 8.03 -0.52
CA VAL A 49 -5.57 6.74 -1.20
C VAL A 49 -4.23 6.13 -0.82
N TYR A 50 -3.15 6.93 -0.86
CA TYR A 50 -1.84 6.46 -0.46
C TYR A 50 -1.83 6.04 1.01
N ASN A 51 -2.32 6.90 1.91
CA ASN A 51 -2.38 6.60 3.33
C ASN A 51 -3.21 5.34 3.63
N PHE A 52 -4.37 5.16 2.99
CA PHE A 52 -5.16 3.93 3.13
C PHE A 52 -4.40 2.68 2.68
N ALA A 53 -3.67 2.78 1.57
CA ALA A 53 -2.92 1.66 1.03
C ALA A 53 -1.70 1.29 1.88
N THR A 54 -1.05 2.26 2.54
CA THR A 54 0.25 2.05 3.20
C THR A 54 0.22 2.10 4.72
N GLU A 55 -0.76 2.78 5.31
CA GLU A 55 -0.86 2.96 6.76
C GLU A 55 -1.97 2.11 7.35
N LYS A 56 -1.63 1.36 8.40
CA LYS A 56 -2.61 0.62 9.20
C LYS A 56 -3.52 1.57 9.97
N SER A 57 -4.73 1.11 10.23
CA SER A 57 -5.71 1.70 11.14
C SER A 57 -6.25 0.62 12.07
N ASP A 58 -7.08 1.01 13.03
CA ASP A 58 -7.76 0.06 13.93
C ASP A 58 -8.68 -0.90 13.17
N SER A 59 -9.23 -0.48 12.03
CA SER A 59 -10.20 -1.25 11.25
C SER A 59 -9.60 -1.93 10.01
N TRP A 60 -8.52 -1.38 9.47
CA TRP A 60 -7.94 -1.81 8.20
C TRP A 60 -6.42 -1.94 8.26
N THR A 61 -5.93 -3.08 7.78
CA THR A 61 -4.52 -3.27 7.41
C THR A 61 -4.47 -3.79 5.98
N ILE A 62 -3.83 -3.03 5.09
CA ILE A 62 -3.60 -3.41 3.70
C ILE A 62 -2.19 -3.99 3.58
N TYR A 63 -2.10 -5.16 2.95
CA TYR A 63 -0.86 -5.89 2.73
C TYR A 63 -0.46 -5.84 1.26
N ASP A 64 0.85 -5.73 1.05
CA ASP A 64 1.52 -5.73 -0.25
C ASP A 64 0.89 -4.76 -1.29
N PRO A 65 0.63 -3.49 -0.94
CA PRO A 65 0.06 -2.53 -1.88
C PRO A 65 1.03 -2.27 -3.04
N TYR A 66 0.50 -2.27 -4.26
CA TYR A 66 1.25 -1.93 -5.47
C TYR A 66 0.42 -1.05 -6.39
N PHE A 67 0.87 0.19 -6.60
CA PHE A 67 0.22 1.15 -7.50
C PHE A 67 0.53 0.82 -8.96
N VAL A 68 -0.49 0.33 -9.66
CA VAL A 68 -0.42 -0.07 -11.07
C VAL A 68 -0.41 1.15 -11.98
N SER A 69 -1.26 2.13 -11.70
CA SER A 69 -1.36 3.36 -12.48
C SER A 69 -1.90 4.51 -11.64
N ILE A 70 -1.39 5.72 -11.88
CA ILE A 70 -1.88 6.95 -11.27
C ILE A 70 -2.10 7.98 -12.37
N ASP A 71 -3.34 8.39 -12.56
CA ASP A 71 -3.69 9.56 -13.37
C ASP A 71 -3.97 10.73 -12.42
N VAL A 72 -2.95 11.57 -12.26
CA VAL A 72 -3.00 12.74 -11.38
C VAL A 72 -3.94 13.83 -11.89
N THR A 73 -4.23 13.85 -13.20
CA THR A 73 -5.09 14.88 -13.80
C THR A 73 -6.55 14.60 -13.49
N ASN A 74 -6.96 13.34 -13.63
CA ASN A 74 -8.32 12.90 -13.37
C ASN A 74 -8.53 12.38 -11.93
N GLU A 75 -7.50 12.48 -11.07
CA GLU A 75 -7.47 11.90 -9.73
C GLU A 75 -8.00 10.44 -9.72
N LYS A 76 -7.39 9.62 -10.58
CA LYS A 76 -7.68 8.19 -10.70
C LYS A 76 -6.46 7.37 -10.30
N TYR A 77 -6.67 6.44 -9.38
CA TYR A 77 -5.63 5.62 -8.77
C TYR A 77 -6.01 4.16 -8.91
N VAL A 78 -5.10 3.32 -9.39
CA VAL A 78 -5.28 1.87 -9.49
C VAL A 78 -4.16 1.20 -8.74
N PHE A 79 -4.49 0.36 -7.77
CA PHE A 79 -3.51 -0.42 -7.02
C PHE A 79 -4.02 -1.83 -6.76
N THR A 80 -3.11 -2.80 -6.75
CA THR A 80 -3.39 -4.15 -6.26
C THR A 80 -2.98 -4.25 -4.81
N ALA A 81 -3.73 -4.96 -3.98
CA ALA A 81 -3.32 -5.24 -2.62
C ALA A 81 -4.07 -6.45 -2.06
N SER A 82 -3.90 -6.70 -0.77
CA SER A 82 -4.65 -7.71 -0.04
C SER A 82 -5.01 -7.27 1.36
N PHE A 83 -6.06 -7.85 1.94
CA PHE A 83 -6.39 -7.70 3.36
C PHE A 83 -6.82 -9.05 3.95
N VAL A 84 -6.83 -9.16 5.27
CA VAL A 84 -7.21 -10.38 5.97
C VAL A 84 -8.41 -10.12 6.88
N VAL A 85 -9.33 -11.09 6.90
CA VAL A 85 -10.48 -11.12 7.80
C VAL A 85 -10.41 -12.35 8.67
N GLY A 86 -10.57 -12.16 9.99
CA GLY A 86 -10.72 -13.24 10.94
C GLY A 86 -12.14 -13.82 10.89
N ASN A 87 -12.25 -15.14 10.72
CA ASN A 87 -13.49 -15.89 10.73
C ASN A 87 -13.41 -17.00 11.80
N ILE A 88 -14.55 -17.62 12.14
CA ILE A 88 -14.66 -18.68 13.16
C ILE A 88 -13.65 -19.82 12.94
N VAL A 89 -13.32 -20.11 11.68
CA VAL A 89 -12.49 -21.26 11.27
C VAL A 89 -11.02 -20.86 11.00
N GLY A 90 -10.67 -19.58 11.09
CA GLY A 90 -9.31 -19.09 10.83
C GLY A 90 -9.27 -17.77 10.06
N LEU A 91 -8.16 -17.50 9.38
CA LEU A 91 -7.94 -16.28 8.61
C LEU A 91 -8.29 -16.48 7.14
N THR A 92 -8.97 -15.50 6.55
CA THR A 92 -9.27 -15.46 5.12
C THR A 92 -8.60 -14.23 4.51
N ARG A 93 -7.70 -14.46 3.55
CA ARG A 93 -7.06 -13.40 2.77
C ARG A 93 -7.90 -13.09 1.54
N TYR A 94 -8.07 -11.82 1.24
CA TYR A 94 -8.67 -11.31 0.02
C TYR A 94 -7.62 -10.54 -0.77
N ASP A 95 -7.36 -11.00 -1.99
CA ASP A 95 -6.49 -10.31 -2.96
C ASP A 95 -7.39 -9.57 -3.96
N PHE A 96 -7.07 -8.33 -4.30
CA PHE A 96 -7.93 -7.47 -5.13
C PHE A 96 -7.14 -6.44 -5.95
N THR A 97 -7.77 -5.93 -7.01
CA THR A 97 -7.40 -4.69 -7.68
C THR A 97 -8.41 -3.61 -7.28
N CYS A 98 -7.93 -2.51 -6.72
CA CYS A 98 -8.74 -1.36 -6.32
C CYS A 98 -8.55 -0.21 -7.31
N THR A 99 -9.65 0.29 -7.83
CA THR A 99 -9.70 1.52 -8.63
C THR A 99 -10.44 2.58 -7.85
N VAL A 100 -9.76 3.70 -7.58
CA VAL A 100 -10.32 4.89 -6.94
C VAL A 100 -10.40 5.99 -8.00
N THR A 101 -11.56 6.60 -8.20
CA THR A 101 -11.75 7.66 -9.22
C THR A 101 -12.55 8.82 -8.64
N LYS A 102 -12.03 10.04 -8.75
CA LYS A 102 -12.76 11.25 -8.35
C LYS A 102 -14.01 11.49 -9.21
N GLN A 103 -15.08 11.95 -8.57
CA GLN A 103 -16.36 12.30 -9.18
C GLN A 103 -16.88 13.59 -8.53
N GLY A 104 -16.49 14.74 -9.07
CA GLY A 104 -16.79 16.04 -8.46
C GLY A 104 -16.12 16.16 -7.09
N ASP A 105 -16.91 16.45 -6.06
CA ASP A 105 -16.45 16.60 -4.67
C ASP A 105 -16.41 15.27 -3.88
N ASP A 106 -16.69 14.16 -4.57
CA ASP A 106 -16.70 12.80 -4.03
C ASP A 106 -15.80 11.89 -4.89
N PHE A 107 -15.75 10.60 -4.57
CA PHE A 107 -15.02 9.60 -5.32
C PHE A 107 -15.72 8.24 -5.27
N LYS A 108 -15.41 7.41 -6.26
CA LYS A 108 -15.88 6.02 -6.36
C LYS A 108 -14.72 5.07 -6.13
N ILE A 109 -15.01 3.95 -5.44
CA ILE A 109 -14.12 2.79 -5.36
C ILE A 109 -14.78 1.63 -6.09
N ASP A 110 -14.01 0.96 -6.94
CA ASP A 110 -14.35 -0.29 -7.58
C ASP A 110 -13.30 -1.35 -7.25
N LEU A 111 -13.73 -2.53 -6.82
CA LEU A 111 -12.87 -3.69 -6.58
C LEU A 111 -13.07 -4.72 -7.70
N THR A 112 -11.99 -5.05 -8.41
CA THR A 112 -11.98 -6.09 -9.45
C THR A 112 -11.00 -7.21 -9.08
N ASP A 113 -11.12 -8.33 -9.79
CA ASP A 113 -10.25 -9.51 -9.64
C ASP A 113 -10.15 -10.03 -8.20
N MET A 114 -11.20 -9.76 -7.41
CA MET A 114 -11.22 -10.10 -6.00
C MET A 114 -11.32 -11.60 -5.82
N SER A 115 -10.33 -12.18 -5.15
CA SER A 115 -10.27 -13.60 -4.83
C SER A 115 -9.97 -13.81 -3.35
N SER A 116 -10.45 -14.92 -2.80
CA SER A 116 -10.25 -15.24 -1.39
C SER A 116 -9.75 -16.66 -1.20
N TYR A 117 -8.94 -16.84 -0.17
CA TYR A 117 -8.47 -18.15 0.28
C TYR A 117 -8.17 -18.14 1.77
N ALA A 118 -8.27 -19.32 2.38
CA ALA A 118 -7.81 -19.53 3.75
C ALA A 118 -6.29 -19.38 3.81
N CYS A 119 -5.80 -18.59 4.76
CA CYS A 119 -4.37 -18.36 4.97
C CYS A 119 -3.96 -18.67 6.42
N ASP A 120 -2.67 -18.92 6.61
CA ASP A 120 -2.06 -18.96 7.94
C ASP A 120 -1.76 -17.53 8.45
N ARG A 121 -1.09 -17.45 9.59
CA ARG A 121 -0.70 -16.16 10.21
C ARG A 121 0.38 -15.42 9.42
N ASP A 122 1.09 -16.10 8.54
CA ASP A 122 2.11 -15.53 7.66
C ASP A 122 1.52 -15.14 6.29
N LEU A 123 0.19 -15.06 6.20
CA LEU A 123 -0.57 -14.73 4.99
C LEU A 123 -0.41 -15.74 3.85
N LYS A 124 0.16 -16.92 4.13
CA LYS A 124 0.38 -17.97 3.12
C LYS A 124 -0.87 -18.83 3.00
N LYS A 125 -1.19 -19.19 1.76
CA LYS A 125 -2.31 -20.06 1.45
C LYS A 125 -2.14 -21.42 2.11
N VAL A 126 -3.16 -21.87 2.86
CA VAL A 126 -3.16 -23.20 3.48
C VAL A 126 -3.21 -24.26 2.37
N LYS A 127 -2.39 -25.32 2.46
CA LYS A 127 -2.19 -26.34 1.39
C LYS A 127 -3.47 -26.98 0.84
N ALA A 128 -4.55 -27.05 1.63
CA ALA A 128 -5.85 -27.60 1.21
C ALA A 128 -6.87 -26.51 0.80
N GLY A 129 -6.49 -25.23 0.88
CA GLY A 129 -7.37 -24.10 0.57
C GLY A 129 -7.59 -23.98 -0.93
N SER A 130 -8.84 -24.03 -1.36
CA SER A 130 -9.21 -23.60 -2.72
C SER A 130 -9.24 -22.07 -2.79
N SER A 131 -8.92 -21.50 -3.95
CA SER A 131 -9.13 -20.08 -4.22
C SER A 131 -10.56 -19.89 -4.71
N TYR A 132 -11.27 -18.92 -4.17
CA TYR A 132 -12.64 -18.61 -4.57
C TYR A 132 -12.70 -17.19 -5.12
N LYS A 133 -13.35 -17.01 -6.27
CA LYS A 133 -13.65 -15.66 -6.76
C LYS A 133 -14.70 -15.05 -5.82
N ALA A 134 -14.42 -13.87 -5.27
CA ALA A 134 -15.38 -13.17 -4.44
C ALA A 134 -16.58 -12.74 -5.30
N SER A 135 -17.78 -12.81 -4.74
CA SER A 135 -18.98 -12.32 -5.44
C SER A 135 -18.94 -10.80 -5.59
N GLU A 136 -19.59 -10.27 -6.63
CA GLU A 136 -19.72 -8.83 -6.85
C GLU A 136 -20.33 -8.10 -5.65
N LYS A 137 -21.26 -8.75 -4.94
CA LYS A 137 -21.87 -8.20 -3.71
C LYS A 137 -20.85 -8.02 -2.59
N VAL A 138 -19.95 -8.98 -2.41
CA VAL A 138 -18.88 -8.90 -1.39
C VAL A 138 -17.88 -7.81 -1.77
N ALA A 139 -17.48 -7.76 -3.04
CA ALA A 139 -16.60 -6.71 -3.55
C ALA A 139 -17.20 -5.31 -3.37
N ALA A 140 -18.49 -5.14 -3.67
CA ALA A 140 -19.20 -3.86 -3.50
C ALA A 140 -19.31 -3.44 -2.02
N GLU A 141 -19.49 -4.39 -1.10
CA GLU A 141 -19.55 -4.11 0.32
C GLU A 141 -18.21 -3.62 0.86
N TYR A 142 -17.12 -4.30 0.52
CA TYR A 142 -15.78 -3.85 0.89
C TYR A 142 -15.41 -2.52 0.20
N ALA A 143 -15.80 -2.30 -1.06
CA ALA A 143 -15.59 -1.01 -1.72
C ALA A 143 -16.23 0.15 -0.96
N LYS A 144 -17.45 -0.03 -0.42
CA LYS A 144 -18.11 0.97 0.43
C LYS A 144 -17.34 1.23 1.73
N GLN A 145 -16.87 0.18 2.40
CA GLN A 145 -16.12 0.31 3.65
C GLN A 145 -14.77 0.99 3.41
N MET A 146 -14.06 0.65 2.34
CA MET A 146 -12.82 1.32 1.94
C MET A 146 -13.05 2.80 1.61
N LYS A 147 -14.16 3.12 0.94
CA LYS A 147 -14.54 4.52 0.64
C LYS A 147 -14.77 5.28 1.93
N ALA A 148 -15.54 4.70 2.86
CA ALA A 148 -15.80 5.31 4.15
C ALA A 148 -14.51 5.54 4.94
N GLU A 149 -13.59 4.58 4.95
CA GLU A 149 -12.30 4.67 5.62
C GLU A 149 -11.40 5.77 5.02
N ILE A 150 -11.25 5.82 3.69
CA ILE A 150 -10.46 6.87 3.03
C ILE A 150 -11.04 8.25 3.35
N LEU A 151 -12.37 8.38 3.27
CA LEU A 151 -13.04 9.64 3.53
C LEU A 151 -12.87 10.07 5.00
N LEU A 152 -13.09 9.15 5.95
CA LEU A 152 -12.90 9.37 7.38
C LEU A 152 -11.47 9.85 7.70
N ARG A 153 -10.45 9.20 7.12
CA ARG A 153 -9.05 9.60 7.28
C ARG A 153 -8.83 11.02 6.79
N ILE A 154 -9.24 11.30 5.55
CA ILE A 154 -9.05 12.63 4.96
C ILE A 154 -9.79 13.68 5.77
N THR A 155 -11.02 13.46 6.23
CA THR A 155 -11.81 14.50 6.91
C THR A 155 -11.40 14.72 8.36
N ASN A 156 -10.83 13.72 9.03
CA ASN A 156 -10.44 13.83 10.43
C ASN A 156 -9.07 14.48 10.64
N TRP A 157 -8.25 14.58 9.61
CA TRP A 157 -6.96 15.27 9.73
C TRP A 157 -7.15 16.77 9.94
N SER A 158 -6.38 17.35 10.85
CA SER A 158 -6.07 18.77 10.84
C SER A 158 -5.38 19.16 9.52
N ASP A 159 -5.31 20.46 9.21
CA ASP A 159 -4.64 20.93 7.98
C ASP A 159 -3.13 20.61 7.98
N ASP A 160 -2.50 20.61 9.15
CA ASP A 160 -1.10 20.21 9.32
C ASP A 160 -0.91 18.71 9.06
N GLU A 161 -1.75 17.86 9.65
CA GLU A 161 -1.73 16.42 9.41
C GLU A 161 -2.02 16.09 7.94
N TYR A 162 -2.97 16.77 7.31
CA TYR A 162 -3.24 16.62 5.89
C TYR A 162 -2.01 17.00 5.06
N THR A 163 -1.35 18.12 5.38
CA THR A 163 -0.14 18.57 4.67
C THR A 163 0.99 17.56 4.79
N GLN A 164 1.20 16.98 5.98
CA GLN A 164 2.19 15.92 6.19
C GLN A 164 1.86 14.64 5.41
N ASN A 165 0.60 14.20 5.42
CA ASN A 165 0.17 13.01 4.68
C ASN A 165 0.22 13.22 3.17
N LEU A 166 -0.14 14.41 2.69
CA LEU A 166 0.03 14.78 1.29
C LEU A 166 1.50 14.75 0.91
N ASN A 167 2.37 15.36 1.73
CA ASN A 167 3.81 15.38 1.49
C ASN A 167 4.40 13.96 1.41
N LYS A 168 4.03 13.08 2.35
CA LYS A 168 4.41 11.66 2.31
C LYS A 168 3.95 10.95 1.04
N ALA A 169 2.73 11.21 0.59
CA ALA A 169 2.20 10.61 -0.63
C ALA A 169 2.96 11.08 -1.87
N VAL A 170 3.10 12.40 -2.06
CA VAL A 170 3.65 12.96 -3.30
C VAL A 170 5.17 12.79 -3.44
N THR A 171 5.88 12.65 -2.31
CA THR A 171 7.33 12.37 -2.29
C THR A 171 7.66 10.88 -2.26
N SER A 172 6.67 10.00 -2.10
CA SER A 172 6.87 8.55 -2.06
C SER A 172 7.55 8.04 -3.35
N PRO A 173 8.65 7.27 -3.25
CA PRO A 173 9.28 6.65 -4.41
C PRO A 173 8.32 5.80 -5.25
N ILE A 174 7.32 5.18 -4.62
CA ILE A 174 6.30 4.36 -5.28
C ILE A 174 5.40 5.24 -6.16
N ILE A 175 4.90 6.35 -5.62
CA ILE A 175 4.03 7.29 -6.33
C ILE A 175 4.80 7.97 -7.46
N LEU A 176 6.00 8.49 -7.17
CA LEU A 176 6.85 9.13 -8.16
C LEU A 176 7.18 8.17 -9.32
N ASN A 177 7.49 6.90 -9.02
CA ASN A 177 7.75 5.89 -10.04
C ASN A 177 6.53 5.59 -10.91
N CYS A 178 5.35 5.46 -10.31
CA CYS A 178 4.12 5.22 -11.06
C CYS A 178 3.83 6.38 -12.03
N ILE A 179 3.99 7.63 -11.57
CA ILE A 179 3.78 8.83 -12.39
C ILE A 179 4.85 8.95 -13.49
N ALA A 180 6.11 8.63 -13.18
CA ALA A 180 7.20 8.64 -14.14
C ALA A 180 7.02 7.61 -15.27
N ASN A 181 6.28 6.53 -15.02
CA ASN A 181 5.94 5.54 -16.05
C ASN A 181 4.86 6.02 -17.03
N ASN A 182 4.07 7.06 -16.71
CA ASN A 182 3.07 7.59 -17.63
C ASN A 182 3.72 8.31 -18.83
N SER A 183 4.44 9.39 -18.56
CA SER A 183 5.22 10.13 -19.56
C SER A 183 6.15 11.14 -18.89
N ALA A 184 7.18 11.59 -19.61
CA ALA A 184 8.08 12.64 -19.13
C ALA A 184 7.35 13.97 -18.86
N LEU A 185 6.34 14.32 -19.67
CA LEU A 185 5.59 15.56 -19.50
C LEU A 185 4.70 15.53 -18.26
N VAL A 186 3.98 14.43 -18.04
CA VAL A 186 3.13 14.23 -16.86
C VAL A 186 3.98 14.25 -15.59
N PHE A 187 5.14 13.59 -15.62
CA PHE A 187 6.07 13.60 -14.50
C PHE A 187 6.58 15.01 -14.17
N LYS A 188 7.09 15.75 -15.17
CA LYS A 188 7.55 17.13 -14.96
C LYS A 188 6.44 18.04 -14.42
N LYS A 189 5.23 17.92 -14.97
CA LYS A 189 4.06 18.68 -14.48
C LYS A 189 3.76 18.33 -13.02
N PHE A 190 3.78 17.05 -12.65
CA PHE A 190 3.57 16.63 -11.26
C PHE A 190 4.62 17.18 -10.29
N ILE A 191 5.91 17.12 -10.66
CA ILE A 191 7.01 17.69 -9.88
C ILE A 191 6.78 19.18 -9.63
N SER A 192 6.30 19.91 -10.65
CA SER A 192 6.01 21.35 -10.55
C SER A 192 4.74 21.64 -9.74
N ASP A 193 3.63 20.96 -10.04
CA ASP A 193 2.31 21.21 -9.42
C ASP A 193 2.34 20.97 -7.91
N TYR A 194 3.14 19.99 -7.47
CA TYR A 194 3.31 19.69 -6.06
C TYR A 194 4.57 20.31 -5.47
N GLU A 195 5.40 21.05 -6.21
CA GLU A 195 6.64 21.62 -5.70
C GLU A 195 7.51 20.57 -4.99
N ILE A 196 7.80 19.45 -5.67
CA ILE A 196 8.51 18.31 -5.07
C ILE A 196 9.95 18.66 -4.68
N ILE A 197 10.61 19.50 -5.46
CA ILE A 197 11.95 20.01 -5.12
C ILE A 197 11.83 20.98 -3.94
N GLY A 198 12.61 20.76 -2.89
CA GLY A 198 12.53 21.53 -1.65
C GLY A 198 11.58 20.94 -0.61
N ARG A 199 10.84 19.86 -0.92
CA ARG A 199 10.02 19.16 0.08
C ARG A 199 10.83 18.21 0.94
N THR A 200 10.38 18.05 2.17
CA THR A 200 10.93 17.04 3.07
C THR A 200 10.54 15.65 2.62
N ILE A 201 11.43 14.68 2.79
CA ILE A 201 11.22 13.27 2.48
C ILE A 201 11.78 12.43 3.62
N SER A 202 11.06 11.34 3.93
CA SER A 202 11.53 10.27 4.79
C SER A 202 11.46 8.97 4.00
N LEU A 203 12.60 8.30 3.83
CA LEU A 203 12.66 7.02 3.12
C LEU A 203 13.73 6.11 3.72
N GLN A 204 13.57 4.81 3.48
CA GLN A 204 14.63 3.83 3.73
C GLN A 204 15.35 3.52 2.43
N MET A 205 16.68 3.50 2.49
CA MET A 205 17.54 3.08 1.40
C MET A 205 18.49 1.98 1.86
N ASN A 206 18.81 1.07 0.95
CA ASN A 206 19.92 0.15 1.13
C ASN A 206 21.18 0.80 0.57
N ILE A 207 22.18 1.01 1.42
CA ILE A 207 23.43 1.67 1.04
C ILE A 207 24.24 0.79 0.10
N THR A 208 24.81 1.41 -0.92
CA THR A 208 25.77 0.82 -1.86
C THR A 208 27.16 1.42 -1.74
N SER A 209 27.29 2.68 -1.31
CA SER A 209 28.59 3.29 -0.95
C SER A 209 28.40 4.44 0.03
N VAL A 210 29.46 4.74 0.78
CA VAL A 210 29.61 5.93 1.61
C VAL A 210 30.97 6.51 1.27
N ASP A 211 31.01 7.76 0.85
CA ASP A 211 32.20 8.47 0.44
C ASP A 211 32.26 9.85 1.15
N GLU A 212 33.45 10.43 1.33
CA GLU A 212 33.58 11.82 1.77
C GLU A 212 33.12 12.75 0.63
N ASP A 213 32.24 13.71 0.93
CA ASP A 213 31.88 14.71 -0.07
C ASP A 213 32.94 15.80 -0.13
N ASN A 214 33.62 15.88 -1.28
CA ASN A 214 34.65 16.87 -1.56
C ASN A 214 34.16 17.98 -2.49
N LYS A 215 32.86 18.00 -2.83
CA LYS A 215 32.30 18.91 -3.84
C LYS A 215 31.33 19.95 -3.27
N HIS A 216 30.58 19.61 -2.22
CA HIS A 216 29.69 20.55 -1.53
C HIS A 216 30.33 20.87 -0.18
N GLU A 217 30.72 22.13 0.04
CA GLU A 217 31.44 22.54 1.25
C GLU A 217 30.59 22.40 2.52
N GLU A 218 29.26 22.33 2.37
CA GLU A 218 28.30 22.20 3.46
C GLU A 218 28.02 20.77 3.93
N PHE A 219 28.51 19.73 3.23
CA PHE A 219 28.28 18.32 3.58
C PHE A 219 29.59 17.54 3.73
N SER A 220 29.68 16.73 4.79
CA SER A 220 30.84 15.86 5.03
C SER A 220 30.80 14.57 4.22
N TYR A 221 29.61 14.03 3.94
CA TYR A 221 29.45 12.71 3.33
C TYR A 221 28.51 12.72 2.14
N TYR A 222 28.81 11.81 1.21
CA TYR A 222 27.98 11.43 0.09
C TYR A 222 27.65 9.94 0.19
N VAL A 223 26.36 9.64 0.41
CA VAL A 223 25.85 8.28 0.55
C VAL A 223 25.08 7.89 -0.69
N THR A 224 25.44 6.77 -1.30
CA THR A 224 24.71 6.19 -2.44
C THR A 224 23.98 4.94 -2.03
N GLY A 225 22.82 4.71 -2.64
CA GLY A 225 22.09 3.47 -2.40
C GLY A 225 20.82 3.38 -3.22
N LYS A 226 19.93 2.49 -2.78
CA LYS A 226 18.73 2.12 -3.52
C LYS A 226 17.52 2.03 -2.60
N THR A 227 16.42 2.66 -3.01
CA THR A 227 15.11 2.54 -2.33
C THR A 227 14.12 1.79 -3.21
N LEU A 228 13.23 1.01 -2.59
CA LEU A 228 12.19 0.28 -3.30
C LEU A 228 11.19 1.28 -3.90
N ARG A 229 10.92 1.17 -5.20
CA ARG A 229 9.97 2.03 -5.91
C ARG A 229 8.74 1.28 -6.44
N GLY A 230 8.62 -0.01 -6.10
CA GLY A 230 7.50 -0.88 -6.51
C GLY A 230 7.99 -2.22 -7.07
N TYR A 231 7.12 -2.89 -7.83
CA TYR A 231 7.39 -4.20 -8.43
C TYR A 231 7.02 -4.20 -9.91
N LYS A 232 7.78 -4.88 -10.75
CA LYS A 232 7.39 -5.23 -12.12
C LYS A 232 6.81 -6.63 -12.13
N ILE A 233 5.64 -6.81 -12.72
CA ILE A 233 5.05 -8.13 -12.95
C ILE A 233 5.45 -8.57 -14.36
N ASP A 234 6.04 -9.76 -14.49
CA ASP A 234 6.34 -10.35 -15.80
C ASP A 234 5.12 -11.07 -16.41
N ASP A 235 5.28 -11.60 -17.62
CA ASP A 235 4.21 -12.30 -18.34
C ASP A 235 3.74 -13.59 -17.63
N LEU A 236 4.51 -14.09 -16.66
CA LEU A 236 4.18 -15.27 -15.84
C LEU A 236 3.54 -14.90 -14.50
N GLY A 237 3.33 -13.61 -14.22
CA GLY A 237 2.75 -13.13 -12.97
C GLY A 237 3.74 -13.04 -11.80
N ILE A 238 5.05 -13.18 -12.07
CA ILE A 238 6.11 -13.09 -11.06
C ILE A 238 6.43 -11.63 -10.78
N LYS A 239 6.43 -11.25 -9.50
CA LYS A 239 6.76 -9.89 -9.04
C LYS A 239 8.27 -9.74 -8.84
N PHE A 240 8.88 -8.81 -9.58
CA PHE A 240 10.29 -8.42 -9.42
C PHE A 240 10.38 -7.03 -8.79
N PRO A 241 11.11 -6.85 -7.68
CA PRO A 241 11.27 -5.54 -7.07
C PRO A 241 11.99 -4.59 -8.03
N GLN A 242 11.58 -3.32 -8.01
CA GLN A 242 12.23 -2.25 -8.74
C GLN A 242 12.77 -1.22 -7.75
N TYR A 243 13.91 -0.63 -8.10
CA TYR A 243 14.60 0.32 -7.22
C TYR A 243 14.96 1.60 -7.95
N SER A 244 14.88 2.72 -7.23
CA SER A 244 15.46 4.00 -7.63
C SER A 244 16.82 4.16 -6.96
N SER A 245 17.78 4.75 -7.66
CA SER A 245 19.02 5.21 -7.02
C SER A 245 18.70 6.41 -6.12
N VAL A 246 19.27 6.41 -4.93
CA VAL A 246 19.18 7.51 -3.98
C VAL A 246 20.59 8.01 -3.71
N PHE A 247 20.74 9.33 -3.75
CA PHE A 247 21.96 10.03 -3.43
C PHE A 247 21.67 11.00 -2.29
N VAL A 248 22.39 10.86 -1.19
CA VAL A 248 22.21 11.67 0.02
C VAL A 248 23.50 12.41 0.31
N TYR A 249 23.40 13.72 0.47
CA TYR A 249 24.48 14.56 0.98
C TYR A 249 24.15 14.89 2.42
N THR A 250 25.03 14.54 3.36
CA THR A 250 24.71 14.54 4.79
C THR A 250 25.93 14.86 5.66
N ASN A 251 25.68 15.45 6.82
CA ASN A 251 26.66 15.61 7.90
C ASN A 251 26.50 14.57 9.01
N ASN A 252 25.65 13.55 8.80
CA ASN A 252 25.35 12.55 9.81
C ASN A 252 26.48 11.50 9.91
N ASP A 253 27.39 11.64 10.88
CA ASP A 253 28.51 10.72 11.10
C ASP A 253 28.10 9.25 11.30
N ASN A 254 26.83 8.98 11.67
CA ASN A 254 26.36 7.60 11.83
C ASN A 254 26.49 6.77 10.55
N VAL A 255 26.55 7.42 9.38
CA VAL A 255 26.72 6.74 8.09
C VAL A 255 28.04 5.99 7.95
N ILE A 256 29.08 6.39 8.69
CA ILE A 256 30.40 5.73 8.66
C ILE A 256 30.32 4.30 9.20
N SER A 257 29.38 4.04 10.11
CA SER A 257 29.20 2.71 10.71
C SER A 257 28.41 1.75 9.81
N LEU A 258 27.84 2.24 8.71
CA LEU A 258 26.97 1.46 7.85
C LEU A 258 27.80 0.62 6.88
N THR A 259 27.37 -0.62 6.68
CA THR A 259 28.06 -1.56 5.79
C THR A 259 27.31 -1.60 4.46
N PRO A 260 27.97 -1.33 3.31
CA PRO A 260 27.32 -1.44 2.01
C PRO A 260 26.73 -2.83 1.78
N ALA A 261 25.56 -2.89 1.18
CA ALA A 261 24.95 -4.17 0.82
C ALA A 261 25.76 -4.86 -0.30
N GLU A 262 26.24 -6.08 -0.05
CA GLU A 262 27.08 -6.82 -1.01
C GLU A 262 26.32 -7.25 -2.27
N THR A 263 25.04 -7.61 -2.15
CA THR A 263 24.17 -7.97 -3.28
C THR A 263 22.72 -7.55 -3.03
N LEU A 264 22.01 -7.03 -4.05
CA LEU A 264 20.58 -6.71 -3.93
C LEU A 264 19.72 -7.95 -3.66
N ASP A 265 20.13 -9.11 -4.17
CA ASP A 265 19.43 -10.38 -3.94
C ASP A 265 19.62 -10.89 -2.50
N GLY A 266 20.77 -10.63 -1.87
CA GLY A 266 21.00 -10.92 -0.45
C GLY A 266 20.15 -10.07 0.49
N ILE A 267 19.82 -8.83 0.10
CA ILE A 267 18.94 -7.91 0.86
C ILE A 267 17.50 -8.44 0.94
N MET A 268 16.99 -8.98 -0.16
CA MET A 268 15.62 -9.52 -0.28
C MET A 268 15.37 -10.79 0.56
N ALA A 269 16.44 -11.49 0.97
CA ALA A 269 16.38 -12.68 1.82
C ALA A 269 16.62 -12.39 3.32
N GLY A 270 16.51 -11.12 3.74
CA GLY A 270 16.79 -10.68 5.11
C GLY A 270 18.27 -10.30 5.31
N GLY A 271 18.83 -9.54 4.37
CA GLY A 271 20.26 -9.26 4.24
C GLY A 271 20.97 -8.74 5.50
N THR A 272 22.29 -8.87 5.46
CA THR A 272 23.24 -8.58 6.54
C THR A 272 22.96 -7.26 7.27
N SER A 273 22.86 -7.36 8.60
CA SER A 273 22.66 -6.26 9.56
C SER A 273 23.55 -5.04 9.24
N GLY A 274 22.96 -3.84 9.17
CA GLY A 274 23.69 -2.56 9.08
C GLY A 274 23.76 -1.90 7.69
N SER A 275 23.03 -2.38 6.68
CA SER A 275 23.01 -1.81 5.32
C SER A 275 21.81 -0.91 5.01
N VAL A 276 20.83 -0.83 5.91
CA VAL A 276 19.64 0.02 5.78
C VAL A 276 19.89 1.37 6.45
N TYR A 277 19.64 2.44 5.71
CA TYR A 277 19.72 3.82 6.19
C TYR A 277 18.37 4.50 6.07
N GLU A 278 17.93 5.10 7.17
CA GLU A 278 16.74 5.95 7.18
C GLU A 278 17.18 7.38 6.89
N VAL A 279 16.76 7.89 5.73
CA VAL A 279 17.07 9.23 5.25
C VAL A 279 15.94 10.15 5.66
N ASN A 280 16.27 11.26 6.31
CA ASN A 280 15.32 12.33 6.62
C ASN A 280 15.88 13.67 6.18
N GLY A 281 15.48 14.13 4.99
CA GLY A 281 16.07 15.33 4.40
C GLY A 281 15.11 16.05 3.47
N THR A 282 15.67 16.88 2.60
CA THR A 282 14.95 17.67 1.59
C THR A 282 15.34 17.22 0.20
N ILE A 283 14.35 17.05 -0.68
CA ILE A 283 14.59 16.64 -2.06
C ILE A 283 15.27 17.78 -2.83
N LYS A 284 16.49 17.53 -3.30
CA LYS A 284 17.23 18.41 -4.21
C LYS A 284 16.81 18.22 -5.66
N ASP A 285 16.67 16.96 -6.10
CA ASP A 285 16.32 16.63 -7.48
C ASP A 285 15.63 15.26 -7.56
N VAL A 286 14.78 15.08 -8.57
CA VAL A 286 14.19 13.78 -8.91
C VAL A 286 14.22 13.61 -10.42
N ARG A 287 14.87 12.54 -10.89
CA ARG A 287 15.04 12.27 -12.33
C ARG A 287 14.26 11.04 -12.75
N ARG A 288 13.67 11.14 -13.93
CA ARG A 288 13.04 10.02 -14.65
C ARG A 288 14.06 9.38 -15.59
N SER A 289 13.99 8.06 -15.76
CA SER A 289 14.77 7.36 -16.78
C SER A 289 14.13 7.53 -18.17
N ASP A 290 14.93 7.52 -19.24
CA ASP A 290 14.38 7.60 -20.60
C ASP A 290 13.41 6.47 -20.91
N THR A 291 13.66 5.28 -20.35
CA THR A 291 12.83 4.07 -20.50
C THR A 291 11.62 4.03 -19.56
N GLY A 292 11.39 5.06 -18.75
CA GLY A 292 10.29 5.14 -17.78
C GLY A 292 10.71 4.88 -16.33
N GLY A 293 9.88 5.35 -15.40
CA GLY A 293 10.13 5.21 -13.96
C GLY A 293 11.15 6.22 -13.42
N VAL A 294 11.17 6.36 -12.10
CA VAL A 294 12.11 7.26 -11.40
C VAL A 294 13.47 6.61 -11.34
N SER A 295 14.50 7.22 -11.93
CA SER A 295 15.86 6.69 -11.89
C SER A 295 16.62 7.15 -10.65
N VAL A 296 16.47 8.42 -10.27
CA VAL A 296 17.29 9.06 -9.24
C VAL A 296 16.45 9.93 -8.32
N ILE A 297 16.74 9.89 -7.03
CA ILE A 297 16.29 10.85 -6.02
C ILE A 297 17.55 11.41 -5.33
N GLU A 298 17.76 12.73 -5.40
CA GLU A 298 18.86 13.43 -4.72
C GLU A 298 18.31 14.15 -3.49
N ILE A 299 18.96 13.99 -2.34
CA ILE A 299 18.50 14.48 -1.04
C ILE A 299 19.63 15.21 -0.31
N TYR A 300 19.29 16.33 0.30
CA TYR A 300 20.11 17.05 1.27
C TYR A 300 19.59 16.80 2.68
N GLU A 301 20.46 16.33 3.56
CA GLU A 301 20.16 16.01 4.96
C GLU A 301 20.96 16.89 5.93
#